data_AF-G6B0V2-F1
#
_entry.id   AF-G6B0V2-F1
#
_cell.length_a   1.000
_cell.length_b   1.000
_cell.length_c   1.000
_cell.angle_alpha   90.00
_cell.angle_beta   90.00
_cell.angle_gamma   90.00
#
_symmetry.space_group_name_H-M   'P 1'
#
loop_
_entity.id
_entity.type
_entity.pdbx_description
1 polymer ?
#
loop_
_entity_poly.entity_id
_entity_poly.type
_entity_poly.pdbx_seq_one_letter_code
_entity_poly.pdbx_strand_id
1 'polypeptide(L)' 'MMRFLGLEPGSVSPFGLINDTDNHVHLFLDANLQQADTLSFHPNDCRGTVVISRHAFENYLSIVGNTYEYIKLY' A
#
# COMPACT_ATOMS: atom_id res chain seq x y z
N MET A 1 -6.81 10.91 -6.56
CA MET A 1 -6.94 9.62 -5.86
C MET A 1 -8.08 8.76 -6.41
N MET A 2 -9.33 9.24 -6.44
CA MET A 2 -10.47 8.47 -7.00
C MET A 2 -10.22 7.88 -8.40
N ARG A 3 -9.58 8.62 -9.31
CA ARG A 3 -9.38 8.17 -10.70
C ARG A 3 -8.47 6.94 -10.87
N PHE A 4 -7.56 6.69 -9.93
CA PHE A 4 -6.57 5.59 -10.03
C PHE A 4 -6.68 4.58 -8.89
N LEU A 5 -7.06 5.02 -7.68
CA LEU A 5 -7.13 4.16 -6.50
C LEU A 5 -8.57 3.87 -6.06
N GLY A 6 -9.57 4.60 -6.57
CA GLY A 6 -10.97 4.43 -6.15
C GLY A 6 -11.27 4.85 -4.70
N LEU A 7 -10.36 5.58 -4.05
CA LEU A 7 -10.46 5.94 -2.63
C LEU A 7 -10.92 7.38 -2.42
N GLU A 8 -11.78 7.56 -1.42
CA GLU A 8 -12.11 8.86 -0.84
C GLU A 8 -10.93 9.38 0.02
N PRO A 9 -10.73 10.71 0.12
CA PRO A 9 -9.72 11.29 0.99
C PRO A 9 -9.91 10.82 2.43
N GLY A 10 -8.86 10.25 3.04
CA GLY A 10 -8.90 9.72 4.41
C GLY A 10 -8.85 8.18 4.50
N SER A 11 -9.24 7.46 3.45
CA SER A 11 -9.22 5.99 3.39
C SER A 11 -8.04 5.43 2.60
N VAL A 12 -6.98 6.23 2.45
CA VAL A 12 -5.81 5.89 1.63
C VAL A 12 -5.14 4.65 2.16
N SER A 13 -5.05 3.63 1.31
CA SER A 13 -4.38 2.38 1.65
C SER A 13 -3.57 1.88 0.47
N PRO A 14 -2.42 1.22 0.73
CA PRO A 14 -1.66 0.56 -0.33
C PRO A 14 -2.47 -0.53 -1.04
N PHE A 15 -3.54 -1.06 -0.43
CA PHE A 15 -4.43 -2.02 -1.09
C PHE A 15 -5.25 -1.41 -2.22
N GLY A 16 -5.28 -0.08 -2.35
CA GLY A 16 -5.95 0.61 -3.46
C GLY A 16 -5.24 0.41 -4.80
N LEU A 17 -3.97 -0.04 -4.79
CA LEU A 17 -3.19 -0.31 -6.01
C LEU A 17 -3.83 -1.38 -6.88
N ILE A 18 -4.66 -2.27 -6.31
CA ILE A 18 -5.43 -3.24 -7.10
C ILE A 18 -6.37 -2.59 -8.13
N ASN A 19 -6.75 -1.33 -7.91
CA ASN A 19 -7.60 -0.58 -8.82
C ASN A 19 -6.81 0.15 -9.93
N ASP A 20 -5.48 0.23 -9.83
CA ASP A 20 -4.61 0.92 -10.78
C ASP A 20 -3.98 -0.08 -11.76
N THR A 21 -4.81 -0.69 -12.60
CA THR A 21 -4.40 -1.76 -13.53
C THR A 21 -3.33 -1.35 -14.55
N ASP A 22 -3.20 -0.05 -14.82
CA ASP A 22 -2.22 0.51 -15.74
C ASP A 22 -0.93 0.99 -15.05
N ASN A 23 -0.78 0.75 -13.73
CA ASN A 23 0.41 1.06 -12.94
C ASN A 23 0.86 2.54 -12.98
N HIS A 24 -0.09 3.48 -12.98
CA HIS A 24 0.22 4.91 -12.98
C HIS A 24 0.78 5.41 -11.65
N VAL A 25 0.50 4.71 -10.56
CA VAL A 25 0.87 5.09 -9.20
C VAL A 25 2.21 4.48 -8.83
N HIS A 26 3.10 5.33 -8.34
CA HIS A 26 4.34 4.94 -7.67
C HIS A 26 4.15 5.02 -6.15
N LEU A 27 4.50 3.95 -5.43
CA LEU A 27 4.30 3.84 -3.98
C LEU A 27 5.59 4.20 -3.22
N PHE A 28 5.53 5.17 -2.32
CA PHE A 28 6.62 5.46 -1.39
C PHE A 28 6.31 4.85 -0.02
N LEU A 29 7.24 4.05 0.50
CA LEU A 29 7.14 3.38 1.80
C LEU A 29 8.21 3.93 2.73
N ASP A 30 7.93 4.07 4.02
CA ASP A 30 8.96 4.39 5.00
C ASP A 30 9.93 3.21 5.15
N ALA A 31 11.23 3.47 5.06
CA ALA A 31 12.28 2.47 5.25
C ALA A 31 12.19 1.75 6.61
N ASN A 32 11.63 2.38 7.64
CA ASN A 32 11.39 1.76 8.93
C ASN A 32 10.42 0.56 8.86
N LEU A 33 9.53 0.52 7.86
CA LEU A 33 8.62 -0.61 7.64
C LEU A 33 9.35 -1.89 7.26
N GLN A 34 10.58 -1.81 6.74
CA GLN A 34 11.39 -3.00 6.46
C GLN A 34 11.81 -3.75 7.73
N GLN A 35 11.84 -3.07 8.88
CA GLN A 35 12.24 -3.63 10.17
C GLN A 35 11.06 -4.29 10.91
N ALA A 36 9.83 -4.09 10.45
CA ALA A 36 8.63 -4.65 11.06
C ALA A 36 8.33 -6.05 10.50
N ASP A 37 7.99 -6.99 11.39
CA ASP A 37 7.57 -8.34 11.00
C ASP A 37 6.16 -8.35 10.40
N THR A 38 5.29 -7.50 10.94
CA THR A 38 3.90 -7.32 10.50
C THR A 38 3.59 -5.85 10.26
N LEU A 39 2.74 -5.60 9.27
CA LEU A 39 2.29 -4.29 8.85
C LEU A 39 0.77 -4.21 9.02
N SER A 40 0.28 -3.06 9.46
CA SER A 40 -1.14 -2.79 9.67
C SER A 40 -1.60 -1.67 8.76
N PHE A 41 -2.58 -1.96 7.90
CA PHE A 41 -3.16 -1.01 6.95
C PHE A 41 -4.68 -1.07 6.97
N HIS A 42 -5.34 0.02 6.62
CA HIS A 42 -6.78 0.01 6.38
C HIS A 42 -7.11 -0.75 5.08
N PRO A 43 -8.13 -1.61 5.00
CA PRO A 43 -8.48 -2.33 3.78
C PRO A 43 -9.33 -1.47 2.84
N ASN A 44 -8.81 -0.31 2.40
CA ASN A 44 -9.55 0.67 1.57
C ASN A 44 -10.83 1.22 2.22
N ASP A 45 -11.04 0.94 3.51
CA ASP A 45 -12.16 1.39 4.35
C ASP A 45 -11.58 1.74 5.73
N CYS A 46 -11.87 2.95 6.23
CA CYS A 46 -11.41 3.44 7.54
C CYS A 46 -12.00 2.69 8.73
N ARG A 47 -12.99 1.81 8.54
CA ARG A 47 -13.69 1.12 9.63
C ARG A 47 -12.99 -0.15 10.13
N GLY A 48 -11.88 -0.54 9.51
CA GLY A 48 -11.13 -1.74 9.89
C GLY A 48 -9.64 -1.63 9.64
N THR A 49 -8.87 -2.52 10.25
CA THR A 49 -7.43 -2.63 10.05
C THR A 49 -7.10 -4.07 9.73
N VAL A 50 -6.36 -4.30 8.65
CA VAL A 50 -5.81 -5.60 8.28
C VAL A 50 -4.36 -5.64 8.73
N VAL A 51 -4.01 -6.71 9.44
CA VAL A 51 -2.63 -7.04 9.77
C VAL A 51 -2.14 -8.07 8.77
N ILE A 52 -1.04 -7.76 8.08
CA ILE A 52 -0.41 -8.61 7.08
C ILE A 52 1.07 -8.76 7.40
N SER A 53 1.66 -9.93 7.15
CA SER A 53 3.11 -10.08 7.28
C SER A 53 3.83 -9.28 6.20
N ARG A 54 5.03 -8.78 6.50
CA ARG A 54 5.84 -8.04 5.51
C ARG A 54 6.03 -8.82 4.21
N HIS A 55 6.32 -10.12 4.31
CA HIS A 55 6.47 -10.99 3.14
C HIS A 55 5.20 -11.10 2.30
N ALA A 56 4.02 -11.21 2.93
CA ALA A 56 2.76 -11.24 2.20
C ALA A 56 2.44 -9.88 1.55
N PHE A 57 2.84 -8.78 2.17
CA PHE A 57 2.72 -7.44 1.58
C PHE A 57 3.65 -7.26 0.37
N GLU A 58 4.90 -7.71 0.44
CA GLU A 58 5.82 -7.71 -0.70
C GLU A 58 5.29 -8.56 -1.86
N ASN A 59 4.73 -9.74 -1.58
CA ASN A 59 4.06 -10.57 -2.59
C ASN A 59 2.86 -9.84 -3.22
N TYR A 60 2.07 -9.13 -2.42
CA TYR A 60 0.97 -8.30 -2.94
C TYR A 60 1.49 -7.22 -3.91
N LEU A 61 2.56 -6.51 -3.55
CA LEU A 61 3.18 -5.49 -4.42
C LEU A 61 3.68 -6.10 -5.73
N SER A 62 4.27 -7.29 -5.68
CA SER A 62 4.68 -8.02 -6.89
C SER A 62 3.52 -8.44 -7.78
N ILE A 63 2.33 -8.68 -7.23
CA ILE A 63 1.14 -9.07 -7.99
C ILE A 63 0.51 -7.85 -8.69
N VAL A 64 0.41 -6.71 -7.99
CA VAL A 64 -0.17 -5.49 -8.60
C VAL A 64 0.77 -4.91 -9.66
N GLY A 65 2.08 -5.03 -9.48
CA GLY A 65 3.06 -4.62 -10.49
C GLY A 65 3.42 -3.13 -10.46
N ASN A 66 2.81 -2.35 -9.58
CA ASN A 66 3.19 -0.96 -9.34
C ASN A 66 4.64 -0.86 -8.85
N THR A 67 5.32 0.18 -9.30
CA THR A 67 6.65 0.51 -8.80
C THR A 67 6.57 1.09 -7.40
N TYR A 68 7.55 0.76 -6.55
CA TYR A 68 7.62 1.27 -5.19
C TYR A 68 9.07 1.54 -4.78
N GLU A 69 9.25 2.46 -3.84
CA GLU A 69 10.54 2.73 -3.23
C GLU A 69 10.43 2.94 -1.72
N TYR A 70 11.50 2.59 -1.01
CA TYR A 70 11.62 2.86 0.41
C TYR A 70 12.40 4.17 0.61
N ILE A 71 11.79 5.11 1.30
CA ILE A 71 12.39 6.40 1.64
C ILE A 71 12.59 6.51 3.14
N LYS A 72 13.69 7.14 3.55
CA LYS A 72 13.84 7.56 4.95
C LYS A 72 13.00 8.82 5.17
N LEU A 73 11.90 8.66 5.88
CA LEU A 73 11.16 9.77 6.44
C LEU A 73 11.76 10.02 7.83
N TYR A 74 12.70 10.96 7.90
CA TYR A 74 13.45 11.40 9.10
C TYR A 74 14.59 10.48 9.57
#